data_AF-A0A924EPW9-F1
#
_entry.id   AF-A0A924EPW9-F1
#
_cell.length_a   1.000
_cell.length_b   1.000
_cell.length_c   1.000
_cell.angle_alpha   90.00
_cell.angle_beta   90.00
_cell.angle_gamma   90.00
#
_symmetry.space_group_name_H-M   'P 1'
#
loop_
_entity.id
_entity.type
_entity.pdbx_description
1 polymer ?
#
loop_
_entity_poly.entity_id
_entity_poly.type
_entity_poly.pdbx_seq_one_letter_code
_entity_poly.pdbx_strand_id
1 'polypeptide(L)'
;MIVKKLKILMSGGGTGGHIFPAIAIAQEIQKRFPDSEFLFIGAQNKMEMEKVPQAGFKIKGLNIAGFDRGNKLKNISLPYKIIMSLLKVKNIIQEFKPDFAIGTGGFASAPALYMASNLGVKTFIQEQNSLPGKTNQFLAKKAKSVFTAYPKMENFFPKSQTFFLGNPVRETIVKDLIDTKLAKEKLGLNPEILTILSVGGSLGSRTINNGWKDNLDNLKKTGYQLIWQT
;
A
#
# COMPACT_ATOMS: atom_id res chain seq x y z
N MET A 1 9.21 5.77 -35.32
CA MET A 1 9.87 6.13 -34.04
C MET A 1 9.64 5.02 -33.05
N ILE A 2 10.68 4.38 -32.52
CA ILE A 2 10.52 3.40 -31.43
C ILE A 2 10.21 4.21 -30.17
N VAL A 3 8.96 4.18 -29.73
CA VAL A 3 8.57 4.78 -28.44
C VAL A 3 9.28 3.97 -27.37
N LYS A 4 10.21 4.58 -26.64
CA LYS A 4 10.91 3.91 -25.55
C LYS A 4 9.87 3.51 -24.50
N LYS A 5 9.73 2.20 -24.30
CA LYS A 5 8.84 1.60 -23.31
C LYS A 5 9.21 2.06 -21.90
N LEU A 6 8.27 2.67 -21.17
CA LEU A 6 8.51 3.17 -19.82
C LEU A 6 8.59 2.00 -18.83
N LYS A 7 9.69 1.85 -18.09
CA LYS A 7 9.89 0.78 -17.12
C LYS A 7 9.86 1.30 -15.70
N ILE A 8 9.00 0.74 -14.87
CA ILE A 8 8.69 1.28 -13.55
C ILE A 8 8.85 0.21 -12.49
N LEU A 9 9.74 0.47 -11.53
CA LEU A 9 9.88 -0.37 -10.36
C LEU A 9 8.90 0.07 -9.29
N MET A 10 8.06 -0.83 -8.82
CA MET A 10 7.04 -0.54 -7.80
C MET A 10 7.40 -1.26 -6.50
N SER A 11 7.12 -0.64 -5.36
CA SER A 11 7.17 -1.32 -4.07
C SER A 11 6.12 -0.78 -3.11
N GLY A 12 5.46 -1.69 -2.40
CA GLY A 12 4.42 -1.40 -1.41
C GLY A 12 4.06 -2.72 -0.74
N GLY A 13 4.06 -2.78 0.59
CA GLY A 13 3.88 -4.08 1.25
C GLY A 13 3.64 -4.03 2.74
N GLY A 14 3.30 -5.20 3.30
CA GLY A 14 3.03 -5.40 4.73
C GLY A 14 1.55 -5.32 5.11
N THR A 15 0.79 -4.36 4.56
CA THR A 15 -0.66 -4.22 4.76
C THR A 15 -1.35 -3.74 3.49
N GLY A 16 -2.68 -3.88 3.42
CA GLY A 16 -3.47 -3.36 2.29
C GLY A 16 -3.32 -1.85 2.07
N GLY A 17 -3.05 -1.09 3.14
CA GLY A 17 -2.87 0.37 3.09
C GLY A 17 -1.67 0.83 2.25
N HIS A 18 -0.67 -0.02 2.03
CA HIS A 18 0.46 0.29 1.14
C HIS A 18 0.30 -0.36 -0.23
N ILE A 19 -0.23 -1.58 -0.28
CA ILE A 19 -0.33 -2.39 -1.50
C ILE A 19 -1.35 -1.80 -2.47
N PHE A 20 -2.55 -1.44 -1.99
CA PHE A 20 -3.60 -0.97 -2.87
C PHE A 20 -3.31 0.39 -3.52
N PRO A 21 -2.70 1.37 -2.83
CA PRO A 21 -2.22 2.57 -3.49
C PRO A 21 -1.15 2.30 -4.54
N ALA A 22 -0.23 1.34 -4.29
CA ALA A 22 0.79 0.99 -5.28
C ALA A 22 0.16 0.41 -6.56
N ILE A 23 -0.84 -0.47 -6.40
CA ILE A 23 -1.61 -1.03 -7.53
C ILE A 23 -2.39 0.07 -8.25
N ALA A 24 -3.08 0.95 -7.53
CA ALA A 24 -3.87 2.03 -8.13
C ALA A 24 -2.99 2.99 -8.95
N ILE A 25 -1.79 3.33 -8.43
CA ILE A 25 -0.81 4.13 -9.17
C ILE A 25 -0.36 3.38 -10.44
N ALA A 26 -0.01 2.10 -10.33
CA ALA A 26 0.43 1.32 -11.50
C ALA A 26 -0.66 1.21 -12.57
N GLN A 27 -1.92 0.97 -12.18
CA GLN A 27 -3.06 0.90 -13.10
C GLN A 27 -3.30 2.23 -13.81
N GLU A 28 -3.26 3.36 -13.09
CA GLU A 28 -3.45 4.67 -13.71
C GLU A 28 -2.30 5.03 -14.65
N ILE A 29 -1.05 4.69 -14.30
CA ILE A 29 0.08 4.88 -15.22
C ILE A 29 -0.07 3.98 -16.45
N GLN A 30 -0.43 2.71 -16.28
CA GLN A 30 -0.65 1.78 -17.39
C GLN A 30 -1.75 2.25 -18.33
N LYS A 31 -2.83 2.81 -17.79
CA LYS A 31 -3.92 3.37 -18.58
C LYS A 31 -3.47 4.55 -19.45
N ARG A 32 -2.62 5.44 -18.92
CA ARG A 32 -2.07 6.59 -19.67
C ARG A 32 -0.93 6.21 -20.61
N PHE A 33 -0.17 5.18 -20.25
CA PHE A 33 0.98 4.66 -20.99
C PHE A 33 0.82 3.14 -21.16
N PRO A 34 0.01 2.68 -22.13
CA PRO A 34 -0.35 1.25 -22.28
C PRO A 34 0.84 0.33 -22.44
N ASP A 35 1.90 0.82 -23.09
CA ASP A 35 3.12 0.08 -23.27
C ASP A 35 4.01 0.05 -22.03
N SER A 36 3.66 0.66 -20.90
CA SER A 36 4.55 0.64 -19.72
C SER A 36 4.77 -0.78 -19.16
N GLU A 37 5.97 -1.01 -18.63
CA GLU A 37 6.40 -2.26 -17.99
C GLU A 37 6.54 -2.04 -16.49
N PHE A 38 5.92 -2.91 -15.69
CA PHE A 38 5.96 -2.81 -14.23
C PHE A 38 6.63 -4.03 -13.62
N LEU A 39 7.47 -3.79 -12.63
CA LEU A 39 8.01 -4.83 -11.78
C LEU A 39 7.86 -4.43 -10.31
N PHE A 40 7.05 -5.20 -9.58
CA PHE A 40 6.87 -5.00 -8.15
C PHE A 40 7.94 -5.74 -7.35
N ILE A 41 8.32 -5.16 -6.23
CA ILE A 41 9.12 -5.79 -5.18
C ILE A 41 8.29 -5.84 -3.90
N GLY A 42 8.16 -7.03 -3.32
CA GLY A 42 7.36 -7.29 -2.12
C GLY A 42 8.10 -8.14 -1.10
N ALA A 43 7.54 -8.31 0.09
CA ALA A 43 8.04 -9.28 1.06
C ALA A 43 7.42 -10.66 0.80
N GLN A 44 8.24 -11.71 0.86
CA GLN A 44 7.74 -13.09 0.75
C GLN A 44 6.72 -13.40 1.84
N ASN A 45 5.74 -14.26 1.53
CA ASN A 45 4.69 -14.72 2.45
C ASN A 45 3.81 -13.57 3.00
N LYS A 46 3.63 -12.51 2.23
CA LYS A 46 2.74 -11.39 2.54
C LYS A 46 1.72 -11.18 1.44
N MET A 47 0.64 -10.46 1.77
CA MET A 47 -0.52 -10.23 0.91
C MET A 47 -0.15 -9.68 -0.47
N GLU A 48 0.91 -8.88 -0.59
CA GLU A 48 1.36 -8.34 -1.87
C GLU A 48 1.71 -9.44 -2.90
N MET A 49 2.20 -10.60 -2.44
CA MET A 49 2.57 -11.72 -3.31
C MET A 49 1.35 -12.36 -3.98
N GLU A 50 0.14 -12.09 -3.49
CA GLU A 50 -1.13 -12.55 -4.05
C GLU A 50 -1.85 -11.43 -4.80
N LYS A 51 -1.99 -10.25 -4.17
CA LYS A 51 -2.80 -9.14 -4.70
C LYS A 51 -2.18 -8.47 -5.92
N VAL A 52 -0.85 -8.41 -6.01
CA VAL A 52 -0.17 -7.79 -7.16
C VAL A 52 -0.31 -8.66 -8.42
N PRO A 53 -0.09 -9.99 -8.38
CA PRO A 53 -0.41 -10.87 -9.51
C PRO A 53 -1.89 -10.86 -9.90
N GLN A 54 -2.82 -10.83 -8.93
CA GLN A 54 -4.26 -10.71 -9.22
C GLN A 54 -4.60 -9.42 -9.98
N ALA A 55 -3.84 -8.34 -9.77
CA ALA A 55 -3.98 -7.09 -10.50
C ALA A 55 -3.25 -7.09 -11.86
N GLY A 56 -2.63 -8.20 -12.28
CA GLY A 56 -1.97 -8.35 -13.58
C GLY A 56 -0.49 -7.92 -13.61
N PHE A 57 0.12 -7.64 -12.46
CA PHE A 57 1.51 -7.16 -12.41
C PHE A 57 2.50 -8.23 -11.97
N LYS A 58 3.72 -8.17 -12.52
CA LYS A 58 4.84 -9.03 -12.10
C LYS A 58 5.36 -8.59 -10.73
N ILE A 59 5.70 -9.55 -9.86
CA ILE A 59 6.28 -9.29 -8.54
C ILE A 59 7.48 -10.20 -8.25
N LYS A 60 8.50 -9.66 -7.57
CA LYS A 60 9.62 -10.41 -7.00
C LYS A 60 9.59 -10.27 -5.47
N GLY A 61 9.61 -11.41 -4.78
CA GLY A 61 9.64 -11.44 -3.31
C GLY A 61 11.05 -11.32 -2.73
N LEU A 62 11.19 -10.53 -1.67
CA LEU A 62 12.37 -10.44 -0.82
C LEU A 62 12.15 -11.25 0.46
N ASN A 63 13.20 -11.93 0.93
CA ASN A 63 13.19 -12.57 2.24
C ASN A 63 13.49 -11.51 3.32
N ILE A 64 12.51 -10.62 3.55
CA ILE A 64 12.60 -9.54 4.52
C ILE A 64 11.38 -9.57 5.44
N ALA A 65 11.62 -9.31 6.72
CA ALA A 65 10.59 -9.18 7.73
C ALA A 65 10.79 -7.87 8.49
N GLY A 66 9.72 -7.37 9.11
CA GLY A 66 9.82 -6.24 10.03
C GLY A 66 10.58 -6.61 11.32
N PHE A 67 11.02 -5.58 12.04
CA PHE A 67 11.60 -5.74 13.37
C PHE A 67 10.55 -6.34 14.33
N ASP A 68 10.83 -7.52 14.87
CA ASP A 68 9.94 -8.21 15.80
C ASP A 68 10.21 -7.69 17.21
N ARG A 69 9.28 -6.90 17.76
CA ARG A 69 9.42 -6.33 19.11
C ARG A 69 9.30 -7.38 20.23
N GLY A 70 8.69 -8.53 19.94
CA GLY A 70 8.45 -9.60 20.92
C GLY A 70 9.53 -10.69 20.93
N ASN A 71 10.25 -10.87 19.83
CA ASN A 71 11.25 -11.93 19.70
C ASN A 71 12.62 -11.39 19.24
N LYS A 72 13.46 -11.02 20.20
CA LYS A 72 14.82 -10.49 19.97
C LYS A 72 15.71 -11.45 19.17
N LEU A 73 15.53 -12.76 19.29
CA LEU A 73 16.31 -13.77 18.57
C LEU A 73 16.02 -13.74 17.06
N LYS A 74 14.77 -13.50 16.66
CA LYS A 74 14.41 -13.34 15.23
C LYS A 74 15.09 -12.13 14.58
N ASN A 75 15.43 -11.11 15.38
CA ASN A 75 16.12 -9.90 14.92
C ASN A 75 17.62 -10.10 14.66
N ILE A 76 18.25 -11.16 15.17
CA ILE A 76 19.68 -11.44 14.92
C ILE A 76 19.91 -11.76 13.43
N SER A 77 18.96 -12.44 12.79
CA SER A 77 19.01 -12.74 11.34
C SER A 77 18.69 -11.53 10.45
N LEU A 78 18.20 -10.43 11.03
CA LEU A 78 17.65 -9.30 10.27
C LEU A 78 18.72 -8.55 9.46
N PRO A 79 19.93 -8.23 9.98
CA PRO A 79 20.98 -7.59 9.19
C PRO A 79 21.38 -8.43 7.97
N TYR A 80 21.53 -9.75 8.15
CA TYR A 80 21.85 -10.67 7.05
C TYR A 80 20.75 -10.66 5.98
N LYS A 81 19.48 -10.76 6.38
CA LYS A 81 18.32 -10.68 5.47
C LYS A 81 18.26 -9.35 4.71
N ILE A 82 18.60 -8.24 5.36
CA ILE A 82 18.67 -6.93 4.73
C ILE A 82 19.77 -6.90 3.67
N ILE A 83 20.99 -7.34 3.99
CA ILE A 83 22.11 -7.35 3.03
C ILE A 83 21.77 -8.22 1.81
N MET A 84 21.26 -9.44 2.04
CA MET A 84 20.84 -10.32 0.95
C MET A 84 19.71 -9.71 0.12
N SER A 85 18.76 -9.03 0.76
CA SER A 85 17.70 -8.30 0.06
C SER A 85 18.26 -7.15 -0.78
N LEU A 86 19.22 -6.39 -0.28
CA LEU A 86 19.88 -5.31 -1.03
C LEU A 86 20.62 -5.84 -2.26
N LEU A 87 21.38 -6.93 -2.13
CA LEU A 87 22.06 -7.57 -3.26
C LEU A 87 21.06 -8.08 -4.31
N LYS A 88 19.97 -8.71 -3.87
CA LYS A 88 18.91 -9.18 -4.76
C LYS A 88 18.24 -8.02 -5.49
N VAL A 89 17.90 -6.94 -4.79
CA VAL A 89 17.33 -5.74 -5.40
C VAL A 89 18.30 -5.11 -6.40
N LYS A 90 19.60 -5.04 -6.08
CA LYS A 90 20.63 -4.52 -7.00
C LYS A 90 20.58 -5.27 -8.33
N ASN A 91 20.59 -6.60 -8.30
CA ASN A 91 20.52 -7.43 -9.51
C ASN A 91 19.20 -7.20 -10.28
N ILE A 92 18.06 -7.15 -9.56
CA ILE A 92 16.76 -6.86 -10.17
C ILE A 92 16.78 -5.51 -10.91
N ILE A 93 17.35 -4.47 -10.30
CA ILE A 93 17.39 -3.13 -10.91
C ILE A 93 18.33 -3.11 -12.12
N GLN A 94 19.47 -3.80 -12.05
CA GLN A 94 20.42 -3.88 -13.16
C GLN A 94 19.87 -4.66 -14.36
N GLU A 95 19.05 -5.68 -14.12
CA GLU A 95 18.37 -6.47 -15.15
C GLU A 95 17.18 -5.71 -15.73
N PHE A 96 16.30 -5.19 -14.87
CA PHE A 96 15.06 -4.54 -15.28
C PHE A 96 15.30 -3.16 -15.90
N LYS A 97 16.32 -2.42 -15.42
CA LYS A 97 16.69 -1.06 -15.82
C LYS A 97 15.50 -0.08 -15.79
N PRO A 98 14.88 0.14 -14.61
CA PRO A 98 13.75 1.05 -14.48
C PRO A 98 14.13 2.49 -14.80
N ASP A 99 13.23 3.23 -15.45
CA ASP A 99 13.36 4.67 -15.66
C ASP A 99 13.16 5.44 -14.34
N PHE A 100 12.27 4.93 -13.47
CA PHE A 100 12.08 5.41 -12.11
C PHE A 100 11.47 4.33 -11.20
N ALA A 101 11.50 4.57 -9.89
CA ALA A 101 10.90 3.70 -8.88
C ALA A 101 9.88 4.45 -8.00
N ILE A 102 8.79 3.78 -7.62
CA ILE A 102 7.76 4.31 -6.72
C ILE A 102 7.63 3.41 -5.49
N GLY A 103 7.66 4.03 -4.31
CA GLY A 103 7.47 3.35 -3.03
C GLY A 103 6.26 3.89 -2.28
N THR A 104 5.38 3.02 -1.81
CA THR A 104 4.20 3.40 -1.03
C THR A 104 4.35 3.10 0.46
N GLY A 105 5.54 2.69 0.91
CA GLY A 105 5.79 2.28 2.29
C GLY A 105 5.90 0.77 2.48
N GLY A 106 6.04 0.31 3.72
CA GLY A 106 6.29 -1.09 4.06
C GLY A 106 7.77 -1.51 4.05
N PHE A 107 8.05 -2.70 4.58
CA PHE A 107 9.42 -3.18 4.77
C PHE A 107 10.16 -3.47 3.47
N ALA A 108 9.46 -3.94 2.43
CA ALA A 108 10.06 -4.20 1.11
C ALA A 108 10.47 -2.91 0.39
N SER A 109 9.79 -1.78 0.66
CA SER A 109 10.09 -0.49 0.04
C SER A 109 11.43 0.08 0.49
N ALA A 110 11.88 -0.24 1.70
CA ALA A 110 13.18 0.19 2.20
C ALA A 110 14.33 -0.28 1.29
N PRO A 111 14.62 -1.59 1.13
CA PRO A 111 15.70 -2.04 0.27
C PRO A 111 15.46 -1.70 -1.21
N ALA A 112 14.20 -1.74 -1.69
CA ALA A 112 13.86 -1.44 -3.08
C ALA A 112 14.26 -0.02 -3.49
N LEU A 113 13.73 0.99 -2.79
CA LEU A 113 13.98 2.40 -3.13
C LEU A 113 15.36 2.86 -2.71
N TYR A 114 15.90 2.33 -1.60
CA TYR A 114 17.25 2.66 -1.18
C TYR A 114 18.26 2.27 -2.25
N MET A 115 18.20 1.03 -2.74
CA MET A 115 19.11 0.56 -3.79
C MET A 115 18.86 1.27 -5.13
N ALA A 116 17.60 1.53 -5.51
CA ALA A 116 17.28 2.32 -6.69
C ALA A 116 17.92 3.70 -6.66
N SER A 117 17.76 4.44 -5.55
CA SER A 117 18.36 5.76 -5.39
C SER A 117 19.90 5.73 -5.43
N ASN A 118 20.53 4.70 -4.86
CA ASN A 118 21.99 4.55 -4.87
C ASN A 118 22.54 4.19 -6.25
N LEU A 119 21.74 3.56 -7.10
CA LEU A 119 22.08 3.26 -8.50
C LEU A 119 21.70 4.41 -9.47
N GLY A 120 21.30 5.57 -8.94
CA GLY A 120 20.95 6.75 -9.73
C GLY A 120 19.55 6.72 -10.36
N VAL A 121 18.71 5.73 -10.01
CA VAL A 121 17.31 5.69 -10.45
C VAL A 121 16.51 6.71 -9.65
N LYS A 122 15.73 7.56 -10.34
CA LYS A 122 14.85 8.53 -9.69
C LYS A 122 13.78 7.80 -8.88
N THR A 123 13.61 8.18 -7.61
CA THR A 123 12.62 7.56 -6.74
C THR A 123 11.53 8.55 -6.34
N PHE A 124 10.31 8.04 -6.20
CA PHE A 124 9.14 8.78 -5.75
C PHE A 124 8.45 8.02 -4.62
N ILE A 125 7.83 8.74 -3.70
CA ILE A 125 7.18 8.15 -2.53
C ILE A 125 5.73 8.59 -2.46
N GLN A 126 4.81 7.67 -2.13
CA GLN A 126 3.46 7.98 -1.68
C GLN A 126 3.36 7.70 -0.18
N GLU A 127 2.93 8.70 0.60
CA GLU A 127 2.60 8.57 2.01
C GLU A 127 1.09 8.66 2.23
N GLN A 128 0.51 7.58 2.76
CA GLN A 128 -0.93 7.44 2.95
C GLN A 128 -1.41 7.92 4.31
N ASN A 129 -0.49 8.01 5.28
CA ASN A 129 -0.83 8.21 6.69
C ASN A 129 -0.71 9.68 7.07
N SER A 130 -1.47 10.09 8.09
CA SER A 130 -1.35 11.42 8.72
C SER A 130 -0.08 11.55 9.56
N LEU A 131 0.48 10.42 10.00
CA LEU A 131 1.83 10.34 10.59
C LEU A 131 2.71 9.48 9.68
N PRO A 132 3.80 10.03 9.12
CA PRO A 132 4.52 9.34 8.08
C PRO A 132 5.30 8.14 8.61
N GLY A 133 5.32 7.07 7.83
CA GLY A 133 6.06 5.87 8.17
C GLY A 133 7.57 6.14 8.24
N LYS A 134 8.26 5.51 9.20
CA LYS A 134 9.73 5.67 9.35
C LYS A 134 10.50 5.34 8.06
N THR A 135 10.04 4.34 7.32
CA THR A 135 10.60 3.97 6.01
C THR A 135 10.49 5.11 5.02
N ASN A 136 9.32 5.74 4.90
CA ASN A 136 9.10 6.84 3.96
C ASN A 136 9.92 8.07 4.36
N GLN A 137 9.96 8.42 5.65
CA GLN A 137 10.82 9.52 6.14
C GLN A 137 12.31 9.29 5.83
N PHE A 138 12.78 8.06 5.97
CA PHE A 138 14.16 7.70 5.63
C PHE A 138 14.44 7.83 4.13
N LEU A 139 13.58 7.22 3.29
CA LEU A 139 13.75 7.19 1.84
C LEU A 139 13.56 8.58 1.20
N ALA A 140 12.70 9.42 1.77
CA ALA A 140 12.44 10.79 1.30
C ALA A 140 13.67 11.69 1.33
N LYS A 141 14.73 11.33 2.06
CA LYS A 141 16.00 12.09 2.03
C LYS A 141 16.69 12.07 0.67
N LYS A 142 16.39 11.07 -0.17
CA LYS A 142 16.92 10.91 -1.53
C LYS A 142 15.84 10.82 -2.61
N ALA A 143 14.56 10.87 -2.23
CA ALA A 143 13.48 10.87 -3.20
C ALA A 143 13.48 12.17 -4.00
N LYS A 144 13.07 12.08 -5.27
CA LYS A 144 12.85 13.27 -6.09
C LYS A 144 11.63 14.05 -5.60
N SER A 145 10.56 13.34 -5.25
CA SER A 145 9.35 13.95 -4.71
C SER A 145 8.58 12.97 -3.82
N VAL A 146 7.79 13.52 -2.91
CA VAL A 146 6.87 12.82 -2.03
C VAL A 146 5.45 13.30 -2.30
N PHE A 147 4.52 12.37 -2.45
CA PHE A 147 3.10 12.61 -2.62
C PHE A 147 2.38 12.23 -1.33
N THR A 148 1.50 13.09 -0.83
CA THR A 148 0.90 12.95 0.50
C THR A 148 -0.61 12.97 0.44
N ALA A 149 -1.22 12.19 1.34
CA ALA A 149 -2.66 12.12 1.51
C ALA A 149 -3.23 13.14 2.51
N TYR A 150 -2.37 13.81 3.26
CA TYR A 150 -2.74 14.79 4.27
C TYR A 150 -1.97 16.11 4.06
N PRO A 151 -2.55 17.25 4.47
CA PRO A 151 -1.89 18.55 4.38
C PRO A 151 -0.77 18.69 5.42
N LYS A 152 0.12 19.67 5.23
CA LYS A 152 1.22 20.04 6.15
C LYS A 152 2.27 18.94 6.39
N MET A 153 2.41 18.02 5.44
CA MET A 153 3.33 16.89 5.53
C MET A 153 4.77 17.24 5.12
N GLU A 154 4.99 18.38 4.47
CA GLU A 154 6.29 18.92 4.08
C GLU A 154 7.27 19.03 5.26
N ASN A 155 6.75 19.26 6.48
CA ASN A 155 7.53 19.31 7.71
C ASN A 155 8.26 17.99 8.02
N PHE A 156 7.72 16.87 7.58
CA PHE A 156 8.34 15.55 7.75
C PHE A 156 9.30 15.17 6.62
N PHE A 157 9.27 15.91 5.52
CA PHE A 157 10.04 15.62 4.31
C PHE A 157 10.84 16.85 3.82
N PRO A 158 11.64 17.50 4.67
CA PRO A 158 12.29 18.79 4.35
C PRO A 158 13.32 18.72 3.21
N LYS A 159 13.72 17.51 2.79
CA LYS A 159 14.70 17.27 1.73
C LYS A 159 14.08 16.88 0.38
N SER A 160 12.75 16.83 0.30
CA SER A 160 12.02 16.42 -0.90
C SER A 160 10.93 17.42 -1.23
N GLN A 161 10.70 17.65 -2.52
CA GLN A 161 9.50 18.34 -2.96
C GLN A 161 8.27 17.52 -2.55
N THR A 162 7.33 18.14 -1.85
CA THR A 162 6.14 17.48 -1.31
C THR A 162 4.89 18.00 -2.01
N PHE A 163 4.02 17.08 -2.45
CA PHE A 163 2.77 17.39 -3.14
C PHE A 163 1.59 16.77 -2.40
N PHE A 164 0.63 17.61 -2.00
CA PHE A 164 -0.63 17.16 -1.41
C PHE A 164 -1.64 16.84 -2.51
N LEU A 165 -1.80 15.55 -2.83
CA LEU A 165 -2.68 15.05 -3.91
C LEU A 165 -3.72 14.02 -3.42
N GLY A 166 -3.75 13.73 -2.13
CA GLY A 166 -4.66 12.72 -1.57
C GLY A 166 -4.12 11.30 -1.68
N ASN A 167 -4.99 10.33 -1.38
CA ASN A 167 -4.67 8.91 -1.48
C ASN A 167 -5.14 8.35 -2.84
N PRO A 168 -4.30 7.60 -3.56
CA PRO A 168 -4.74 6.82 -4.72
C PRO A 168 -5.80 5.80 -4.30
N VAL A 169 -6.96 5.85 -4.93
CA VAL A 169 -8.08 4.93 -4.69
C VAL A 169 -8.28 4.07 -5.94
N ARG A 170 -8.65 2.79 -5.75
CA ARG A 170 -8.96 1.87 -6.86
C ARG A 170 -10.19 2.36 -7.63
N GLU A 171 -10.18 2.24 -8.95
CA GLU A 171 -11.32 2.66 -9.79
C GLU A 171 -12.62 1.97 -9.39
N THR A 172 -12.57 0.70 -8.95
CA THR A 172 -13.75 -0.07 -8.51
C THR A 172 -14.46 0.48 -7.28
N ILE A 173 -13.85 1.40 -6.54
CA ILE A 173 -14.49 2.07 -5.39
C ILE A 173 -15.29 3.31 -5.85
N VAL A 174 -14.94 3.88 -7.01
CA VAL A 174 -15.49 5.16 -7.47
C VAL A 174 -16.34 5.04 -8.73
N LYS A 175 -16.20 3.95 -9.49
CA LYS A 175 -17.00 3.65 -10.68
C LYS A 175 -18.04 2.58 -10.38
N ASP A 176 -19.12 2.61 -11.17
CA ASP A 176 -20.19 1.62 -11.13
C ASP A 176 -20.85 1.46 -9.76
N LEU A 177 -20.90 2.56 -8.99
CA LEU A 177 -21.61 2.61 -7.72
C LEU A 177 -23.10 2.36 -7.98
N ILE A 178 -23.61 1.29 -7.36
CA ILE A 178 -25.03 1.00 -7.38
C ILE A 178 -25.78 1.88 -6.38
N ASP A 179 -27.06 2.10 -6.65
CA ASP A 179 -27.94 2.81 -5.74
C ASP A 179 -27.96 2.17 -4.34
N THR A 180 -28.03 3.00 -3.31
CA THR A 180 -27.92 2.56 -1.90
C THR A 180 -29.06 1.63 -1.51
N LYS A 181 -30.28 1.88 -1.99
CA LYS A 181 -31.45 1.05 -1.69
C LYS A 181 -31.30 -0.32 -2.35
N LEU A 182 -30.91 -0.34 -3.62
CA LEU A 182 -30.60 -1.59 -4.33
C LEU A 182 -29.45 -2.38 -3.66
N ALA A 183 -28.40 -1.69 -3.18
CA ALA A 183 -27.29 -2.33 -2.47
C ALA A 183 -27.75 -3.01 -1.17
N LYS A 184 -28.58 -2.32 -0.38
CA LYS A 184 -29.16 -2.86 0.85
C LYS A 184 -30.04 -4.08 0.55
N GLU A 185 -30.91 -4.00 -0.44
CA GLU A 185 -31.77 -5.11 -0.86
C GLU A 185 -30.94 -6.34 -1.29
N LYS A 186 -29.88 -6.15 -2.09
CA LYS A 186 -28.97 -7.23 -2.50
C LYS A 186 -28.23 -7.88 -1.33
N LEU A 187 -28.03 -7.17 -0.23
CA LEU A 187 -27.41 -7.67 1.00
C LEU A 187 -28.45 -8.26 1.99
N GLY A 188 -29.73 -8.30 1.62
CA GLY A 188 -30.82 -8.77 2.49
C GLY A 188 -31.19 -7.79 3.61
N LEU A 189 -30.88 -6.51 3.43
CA LEU A 189 -31.15 -5.44 4.39
C LEU A 189 -32.38 -4.63 3.98
N ASN A 190 -33.09 -4.07 4.96
CA ASN A 190 -34.20 -3.14 4.73
C ASN A 190 -33.63 -1.79 4.24
N PRO A 191 -34.06 -1.30 3.06
CA PRO A 191 -33.52 -0.07 2.49
C PRO A 191 -33.85 1.20 3.30
N GLU A 192 -34.98 1.20 3.99
CA GLU A 192 -35.51 2.35 4.74
C GLU A 192 -34.89 2.47 6.14
N ILE A 193 -34.21 1.43 6.62
CA ILE A 193 -33.58 1.43 7.94
C ILE A 193 -32.11 1.85 7.81
N LEU A 194 -31.63 2.66 8.78
CA LEU A 194 -30.23 3.01 8.88
C LEU A 194 -29.36 1.76 9.05
N THR A 195 -28.34 1.63 8.18
CA THR A 195 -27.36 0.54 8.24
C THR A 195 -26.03 1.09 8.69
N ILE A 196 -25.50 0.53 9.78
CA ILE A 196 -24.15 0.80 10.28
C ILE A 196 -23.20 -0.21 9.63
N LEU A 197 -22.17 0.28 8.95
CA LEU A 197 -21.05 -0.55 8.50
C LEU A 197 -19.91 -0.39 9.50
N SER A 198 -19.52 -1.49 10.15
CA SER A 198 -18.33 -1.53 10.98
C SER A 198 -17.22 -2.34 10.34
N VAL A 199 -16.05 -1.73 10.24
CA VAL A 199 -14.88 -2.30 9.58
C VAL A 199 -13.71 -2.38 10.55
N GLY A 200 -13.17 -3.58 10.78
CA GLY A 200 -12.01 -3.80 11.65
C GLY A 200 -10.65 -3.48 11.01
N GLY A 201 -10.61 -3.17 9.71
CA GLY A 201 -9.37 -3.02 8.94
C GLY A 201 -8.75 -4.36 8.54
N SER A 202 -7.59 -4.34 7.86
CA SER A 202 -7.03 -5.53 7.20
C SER A 202 -6.58 -6.67 8.13
N LEU A 203 -6.46 -6.40 9.43
CA LEU A 203 -6.08 -7.38 10.46
C LEU A 203 -7.21 -7.62 11.48
N GLY A 204 -8.38 -7.01 11.27
CA GLY A 204 -9.45 -6.94 12.25
C GLY A 204 -9.13 -6.01 13.43
N SER A 205 -10.14 -5.75 14.26
CA SER A 205 -10.01 -4.91 15.45
C SER A 205 -10.74 -5.52 16.65
N ARG A 206 -9.98 -6.10 17.58
CA ARG A 206 -10.52 -6.71 18.79
C ARG A 206 -11.34 -5.72 19.63
N THR A 207 -10.90 -4.47 19.71
CA THR A 207 -11.58 -3.42 20.47
C THR A 207 -12.94 -3.10 19.88
N ILE A 208 -13.03 -2.92 18.55
CA ILE A 208 -14.30 -2.68 17.85
C ILE A 208 -15.22 -3.90 18.02
N ASN A 209 -14.66 -5.10 17.89
CA ASN A 209 -15.41 -6.34 18.00
C ASN A 209 -16.05 -6.54 19.37
N ASN A 210 -15.29 -6.28 20.44
CA ASN A 210 -15.82 -6.34 21.79
C ASN A 210 -16.86 -5.23 22.00
N GLY A 211 -16.62 -4.02 21.49
CA GLY A 211 -17.58 -2.92 21.57
C GLY A 211 -18.94 -3.29 20.97
N TRP A 212 -18.97 -3.93 19.81
CA TRP A 212 -20.22 -4.43 19.23
C TRP A 212 -20.85 -5.56 20.03
N LYS A 213 -20.04 -6.53 20.47
CA LYS A 213 -20.51 -7.65 21.28
C LYS A 213 -21.22 -7.16 22.55
N ASP A 214 -20.61 -6.22 23.25
CA ASP A 214 -21.09 -5.70 24.53
C ASP A 214 -22.33 -4.80 24.38
N ASN A 215 -22.56 -4.24 23.18
CA ASN A 215 -23.66 -3.32 22.89
C ASN A 215 -24.70 -3.87 21.90
N LEU A 216 -24.64 -5.16 21.58
CA LEU A 216 -25.50 -5.76 20.55
C LEU A 216 -26.99 -5.62 20.91
N ASP A 217 -27.34 -5.79 22.19
CA ASP A 217 -28.73 -5.65 22.63
C ASP A 217 -29.20 -4.20 22.66
N ASN A 218 -28.29 -3.24 22.88
CA ASN A 218 -28.62 -1.82 22.74
C ASN A 218 -28.88 -1.47 21.27
N LEU A 219 -28.08 -1.99 20.35
CA LEU A 219 -28.30 -1.82 18.91
C LEU A 219 -29.65 -2.41 18.46
N LYS A 220 -30.02 -3.61 18.93
CA LYS A 220 -31.34 -4.19 18.61
C LYS A 220 -32.49 -3.26 19.03
N LYS A 221 -32.37 -2.57 20.16
CA LYS A 221 -33.39 -1.63 20.66
C LYS A 221 -33.53 -0.37 19.80
N THR A 222 -32.49 0.04 19.06
CA THR A 222 -32.59 1.19 18.17
C THR A 222 -33.31 0.87 16.86
N GLY A 223 -33.48 -0.42 16.53
CA GLY A 223 -34.02 -0.86 15.26
C GLY A 223 -33.07 -0.65 14.07
N TYR A 224 -31.79 -0.34 14.31
CA TYR A 224 -30.80 -0.18 13.23
C TYR A 224 -30.23 -1.53 12.78
N GLN A 225 -29.65 -1.53 11.58
CA GLN A 225 -28.98 -2.71 11.00
C GLN A 225 -27.46 -2.58 11.15
N LEU A 226 -26.75 -3.69 11.30
CA LEU A 226 -25.29 -3.71 11.37
C LEU A 226 -24.70 -4.72 10.39
N ILE A 227 -23.81 -4.23 9.53
CA ILE A 227 -22.83 -5.05 8.82
C ILE A 227 -21.54 -5.00 9.64
N TRP A 228 -21.18 -6.13 10.24
CA TRP A 228 -19.97 -6.24 11.05
C TRP A 228 -18.91 -7.04 10.31
N GLN A 229 -17.96 -6.33 9.70
CA GLN A 229 -16.81 -6.89 9.00
C GLN A 229 -15.56 -6.80 9.87
N THR A 230 -15.02 -7.94 10.29
CA THR A 230 -13.77 -8.03 11.07
C THR A 230 -12.71 -8.88 10.39
#